data_AF-A0A946WF10-F1
#
_entry.id   AF-A0A946WF10-F1
#
_cell.length_a   1.000
_cell.length_b   1.000
_cell.length_c   1.000
_cell.angle_alpha   90.00
_cell.angle_beta   90.00
_cell.angle_gamma   90.00
#
_symmetry.space_group_name_H-M   'P 1'
#
loop_
_entity.id
_entity.type
_entity.pdbx_description
1 polymer ?
#
loop_
_entity_poly.entity_id
_entity_poly.type
_entity_poly.pdbx_seq_one_letter_code
_entity_poly.pdbx_strand_id
1 'polypeptide(L)'
;MDLKSLNTNELRDQLFYLMDNVLHHLKTETDVDKFLDETELLDEWEAVLPEAEFPIFIMAVLNNTRREIILDAILDSIIPKNESLISSTRKESKKNLIRSHKGEHPFS
;
A
#
# COMPACT_ATOMS: atom_id res chain seq x y z
N MET A 1 -0.66 -5.72 -18.89
CA MET A 1 -1.77 -6.67 -18.67
C MET A 1 -2.98 -5.85 -18.22
N ASP A 2 -4.24 -6.30 -18.39
CA ASP A 2 -5.39 -5.52 -17.86
C ASP A 2 -5.75 -5.99 -16.44
N LEU A 3 -5.18 -5.32 -15.44
CA LEU A 3 -5.41 -5.66 -14.03
C LEU A 3 -6.89 -5.54 -13.62
N LYS A 4 -7.69 -4.70 -14.29
CA LYS A 4 -9.12 -4.53 -13.97
C LYS A 4 -9.97 -5.73 -14.36
N SER A 5 -9.45 -6.60 -15.23
CA SER A 5 -10.15 -7.80 -15.70
C SER A 5 -9.93 -9.03 -14.82
N LEU A 6 -8.95 -8.97 -13.90
CA LEU A 6 -8.53 -10.09 -13.07
C LEU A 6 -9.45 -10.26 -11.84
N ASN A 7 -9.61 -11.51 -11.40
CA ASN A 7 -10.27 -11.79 -10.12
C ASN A 7 -9.31 -11.57 -8.94
N THR A 8 -9.83 -11.59 -7.70
CA THR A 8 -9.04 -11.31 -6.50
C THR A 8 -7.82 -12.23 -6.33
N ASN A 9 -7.94 -13.51 -6.64
CA ASN A 9 -6.82 -14.45 -6.52
C ASN A 9 -5.75 -14.18 -7.57
N GLU A 10 -6.17 -13.92 -8.81
CA GLU A 10 -5.25 -13.56 -9.89
C GLU A 10 -4.53 -12.24 -9.61
N LEU A 11 -5.24 -11.21 -9.12
CA LEU A 11 -4.61 -9.96 -8.68
C LEU A 11 -3.61 -10.18 -7.55
N ARG A 12 -3.94 -11.06 -6.60
CA ARG A 12 -3.04 -11.40 -5.50
C ARG A 12 -1.77 -12.09 -6.01
N ASP A 13 -1.92 -13.02 -6.95
CA ASP A 13 -0.80 -13.71 -7.57
C ASP A 13 0.08 -12.74 -8.38
N GLN A 14 -0.54 -11.80 -9.12
CA GLN A 14 0.19 -10.74 -9.82
C GLN A 14 0.93 -9.80 -8.84
N LEU A 15 0.32 -9.46 -7.70
CA LEU A 15 0.97 -8.66 -6.67
C LEU A 15 2.20 -9.39 -6.11
N PHE A 16 2.10 -10.68 -5.82
CA PHE A 16 3.26 -11.46 -5.37
C PHE A 16 4.35 -11.56 -6.44
N TYR A 17 3.97 -11.78 -7.69
CA TYR A 17 4.90 -11.80 -8.81
C TYR A 17 5.67 -10.47 -8.94
N LEU A 18 4.97 -9.34 -8.84
CA LEU A 18 5.60 -8.02 -8.80
C LEU A 18 6.59 -7.92 -7.62
N MET A 19 6.15 -8.26 -6.41
CA MET A 19 6.99 -8.17 -5.21
C MET A 19 8.26 -9.03 -5.33
N ASP A 20 8.16 -10.22 -5.92
CA ASP A 20 9.31 -11.10 -6.16
C ASP A 20 10.27 -10.50 -7.20
N ASN A 21 9.75 -9.90 -8.27
CA ASN A 21 10.56 -9.23 -9.28
C ASN A 21 11.30 -8.01 -8.72
N VAL A 22 10.60 -7.17 -7.95
CA VAL A 22 11.21 -5.99 -7.30
C VAL A 22 12.27 -6.42 -6.30
N LEU A 23 11.99 -7.43 -5.48
CA LEU A 23 12.97 -7.97 -4.55
C LEU A 23 14.20 -8.55 -5.27
N HIS A 24 14.00 -9.22 -6.40
CA HIS A 24 15.11 -9.76 -7.20
C HIS A 24 15.96 -8.65 -7.83
N HIS A 25 15.31 -7.62 -8.40
CA HIS A 25 15.98 -6.46 -8.97
C HIS A 25 16.83 -5.73 -7.91
N LEU A 26 16.22 -5.42 -6.76
CA LEU A 26 16.86 -4.69 -5.66
C LEU A 26 17.98 -5.48 -4.95
N LYS A 27 18.05 -6.80 -5.13
CA LYS A 27 19.20 -7.61 -4.69
C LYS A 27 20.44 -7.39 -5.55
N THR A 28 20.26 -6.98 -6.82
CA THR A 28 21.34 -6.79 -7.79
C THR A 28 21.77 -5.33 -7.84
N GLU A 29 20.80 -4.41 -7.89
CA GLU A 29 20.98 -2.96 -7.89
C GLU A 29 20.21 -2.40 -6.69
N THR A 30 20.92 -2.03 -5.63
CA THR A 30 20.28 -1.66 -4.33
C THR A 30 19.78 -0.22 -4.27
N ASP A 31 19.99 0.57 -5.31
CA ASP A 31 19.58 1.98 -5.36
C ASP A 31 18.07 2.06 -5.62
N VAL A 32 17.32 2.33 -4.55
CA VAL A 32 15.86 2.41 -4.57
C VAL A 32 15.38 3.63 -5.35
N ASP A 33 16.07 4.76 -5.25
CA ASP A 33 15.67 6.00 -5.91
C ASP A 33 15.80 5.83 -7.43
N LYS A 34 16.96 5.30 -7.88
CA LYS A 34 17.17 4.94 -9.27
C LYS A 34 16.14 3.93 -9.78
N PHE A 35 15.83 2.90 -8.98
CA PHE A 35 14.80 1.92 -9.34
C PHE A 35 13.45 2.61 -9.58
N LEU A 36 13.01 3.49 -8.68
CA LEU A 36 11.74 4.20 -8.81
C LEU A 36 11.72 5.15 -10.02
N ASP A 37 12.84 5.79 -10.33
CA ASP A 37 12.95 6.71 -11.48
C ASP A 37 12.93 5.99 -12.84
N GLU A 38 13.41 4.74 -12.90
CA GLU A 38 13.64 4.01 -14.17
C GLU A 38 12.67 2.83 -14.40
N THR A 39 11.93 2.39 -13.39
CA THR A 39 11.10 1.18 -13.49
C THR A 39 9.76 1.43 -14.17
N GLU A 40 9.39 0.55 -15.10
CA GLU A 40 8.04 0.49 -15.69
C GLU A 40 7.16 -0.57 -15.00
N LEU A 41 7.69 -1.28 -13.99
CA LEU A 41 6.99 -2.39 -13.33
C LEU A 41 5.78 -1.94 -12.51
N LEU A 42 5.71 -0.65 -12.15
CA LEU A 42 4.71 -0.08 -11.26
C LEU A 42 3.58 0.62 -12.02
N ASP A 43 3.80 0.97 -13.29
CA ASP A 43 2.90 1.77 -14.13
C ASP A 43 1.50 1.14 -14.26
N GLU A 44 1.45 -0.18 -14.44
CA GLU A 44 0.16 -0.90 -14.53
C GLU A 44 -0.65 -0.78 -13.23
N TRP A 45 0.04 -0.74 -12.09
CA TRP A 45 -0.59 -0.60 -10.77
C TRP A 45 -0.98 0.85 -10.49
N GLU A 46 -0.16 1.82 -10.89
CA GLU A 46 -0.48 3.26 -10.81
C GLU A 46 -1.78 3.59 -11.57
N ALA A 47 -1.99 2.97 -12.73
CA ALA A 47 -3.17 3.19 -13.55
C ALA A 47 -4.49 2.67 -12.94
N VAL A 48 -4.43 1.74 -11.98
CA VAL A 48 -5.61 1.09 -11.39
C VAL A 48 -5.83 1.45 -9.92
N LEU A 49 -4.77 1.81 -9.19
CA LEU A 49 -4.84 2.16 -7.78
C LEU A 49 -5.34 3.60 -7.59
N PRO A 50 -6.15 3.86 -6.54
CA PRO A 50 -6.41 5.22 -6.09
C PRO A 50 -5.13 5.90 -5.62
N GLU A 51 -5.02 7.22 -5.84
CA GLU A 51 -3.87 8.04 -5.42
C GLU A 51 -3.52 7.87 -3.93
N ALA A 52 -4.54 7.74 -3.07
CA ALA A 52 -4.35 7.56 -1.62
C ALA A 52 -3.72 6.20 -1.24
N GLU A 53 -3.91 5.16 -2.05
CA GLU A 53 -3.44 3.79 -1.78
C GLU A 53 -2.10 3.51 -2.47
N PHE A 54 -1.75 4.28 -3.51
CA PHE A 54 -0.49 4.11 -4.24
C PHE A 54 0.76 4.20 -3.34
N PRO A 55 0.91 5.18 -2.42
CA PRO A 55 2.05 5.20 -1.50
C PRO A 55 2.12 3.98 -0.57
N ILE A 56 0.98 3.45 -0.14
CA ILE A 56 0.92 2.25 0.70
C ILE A 56 1.40 1.03 -0.09
N PHE A 57 0.95 0.91 -1.34
CA PHE A 57 1.41 -0.10 -2.29
C PHE A 57 2.92 -0.02 -2.52
N ILE A 58 3.47 1.15 -2.83
CA ILE A 58 4.92 1.34 -3.03
C ILE A 58 5.69 0.88 -1.79
N MET A 59 5.29 1.34 -0.60
CA MET A 59 5.92 0.92 0.65
C MET A 59 5.82 -0.59 0.89
N ALA A 60 4.71 -1.22 0.50
CA ALA A 60 4.52 -2.65 0.66
C ALA A 60 5.42 -3.45 -0.29
N VAL A 61 5.51 -3.05 -1.55
CA VAL A 61 6.30 -3.72 -2.59
C VAL A 61 7.80 -3.59 -2.30
N LEU A 62 8.30 -2.38 -2.06
CA LEU A 62 9.72 -2.13 -1.79
C LEU A 62 10.21 -2.87 -0.54
N ASN A 63 9.40 -2.91 0.52
CA ASN A 63 9.75 -3.61 1.76
C ASN A 63 9.36 -5.09 1.76
N ASN A 64 8.84 -5.63 0.64
CA ASN A 64 8.32 -7.00 0.55
C ASN A 64 7.34 -7.36 1.69
N THR A 65 6.43 -6.44 2.05
CA THR A 65 5.47 -6.60 3.14
C THR A 65 4.31 -7.50 2.72
N ARG A 66 4.33 -8.77 3.12
CA ARG A 66 3.29 -9.78 2.77
C ARG A 66 2.21 -9.99 3.83
N ARG A 67 1.92 -8.95 4.61
CA ARG A 67 0.87 -9.03 5.64
C ARG A 67 -0.50 -9.01 4.95
N GLU A 68 -1.34 -9.99 5.26
CA GLU A 68 -2.68 -10.14 4.65
C GLU A 68 -3.48 -8.84 4.71
N ILE A 69 -3.53 -8.19 5.87
CA ILE A 69 -4.24 -6.91 6.05
C ILE A 69 -3.80 -5.79 5.09
N ILE A 70 -2.53 -5.79 4.66
CA ILE A 70 -2.00 -4.79 3.73
C ILE A 70 -2.33 -5.19 2.30
N LEU A 71 -2.13 -6.47 1.97
CA LEU A 71 -2.45 -7.01 0.65
C LEU A 71 -3.94 -6.84 0.36
N ASP A 72 -4.81 -7.19 1.31
CA ASP A 72 -6.26 -7.09 1.17
C ASP A 72 -6.69 -5.63 1.01
N ALA A 73 -6.08 -4.68 1.74
CA ALA A 73 -6.37 -3.25 1.58
C ALA A 73 -6.04 -2.75 0.16
N ILE A 74 -4.89 -3.15 -0.40
CA ILE A 74 -4.47 -2.80 -1.76
C ILE A 74 -5.45 -3.43 -2.78
N LEU A 75 -5.76 -4.72 -2.65
CA LEU A 75 -6.65 -5.44 -3.57
C LEU A 75 -8.09 -4.89 -3.53
N ASP A 76 -8.60 -4.60 -2.34
CA ASP A 76 -9.93 -4.02 -2.11
C ASP A 76 -10.07 -2.60 -2.69
N SER A 77 -8.94 -1.92 -2.95
CA SER A 77 -8.95 -0.60 -3.58
C SER A 77 -9.11 -0.65 -5.10
N ILE A 78 -8.73 -1.77 -5.71
CA ILE A 78 -8.83 -2.01 -7.16
C ILE A 78 -10.21 -2.55 -7.51
N ILE A 79 -10.74 -3.45 -6.67
CA ILE A 79 -12.04 -4.07 -6.88
C ILE A 79 -13.13 -3.09 -6.41
N PRO A 80 -14.04 -2.64 -7.28
CA PRO A 80 -15.12 -1.74 -6.87
C PRO A 80 -15.95 -2.42 -5.79
N LYS A 81 -15.96 -1.84 -4.59
CA LYS A 81 -16.87 -2.26 -3.51
C LYS A 81 -18.29 -2.03 -3.99
N ASN A 82 -18.97 -3.09 -4.40
CA ASN A 82 -20.42 -3.10 -4.37
C ASN A 82 -20.78 -2.83 -2.90
N GLU A 83 -21.47 -1.74 -2.61
CA GLU A 83 -21.69 -1.21 -1.26
C GLU A 83 -22.28 -2.28 -0.32
N SER A 84 -21.42 -3.04 0.33
CA SER A 84 -21.79 -4.01 1.35
C SER A 84 -20.50 -4.48 2.01
N LEU A 85 -20.02 -3.68 2.95
CA LEU A 85 -19.68 -4.06 4.33
C LEU A 85 -18.69 -3.04 4.88
N ILE A 86 -19.27 -2.01 5.49
CA ILE A 86 -18.59 -1.20 6.49
C ILE A 86 -18.34 -2.12 7.70
N SER A 87 -17.27 -2.92 7.68
CA SER A 87 -16.79 -3.62 8.88
C SER A 87 -15.62 -2.85 9.48
N SER A 88 -15.79 -1.56 9.73
CA SER A 88 -14.98 -0.84 10.70
C SER A 88 -15.67 -0.92 12.05
N THR A 89 -15.41 -2.03 12.76
CA THR A 89 -15.55 -2.10 14.20
C THR A 89 -14.51 -1.16 14.84
N ARG A 90 -14.65 0.15 14.67
CA ARG A 90 -13.97 1.14 15.51
C ARG A 90 -14.70 1.13 16.85
N LYS A 91 -14.19 0.37 17.81
CA LYS A 91 -14.50 0.61 19.22
C LYS A 91 -14.00 2.01 19.56
N GLU A 92 -14.92 2.98 19.60
CA GLU A 92 -14.72 4.28 20.23
C GLU A 92 -14.23 4.06 21.66
N SER A 93 -12.93 4.28 21.88
CA SER A 93 -12.39 4.44 23.22
C SER A 93 -12.36 5.93 23.52
N LYS A 94 -13.49 6.47 23.99
CA LYS A 94 -13.51 7.82 24.57
C LYS A 94 -12.65 7.82 25.84
N LYS A 95 -11.61 8.64 25.88
CA LYS A 95 -11.21 9.38 27.09
C LYS A 95 -10.41 10.64 26.71
N ASN A 96 -11.03 11.77 27.03
CA ASN A 96 -10.49 13.12 26.96
C ASN A 96 -9.13 13.25 27.66
N LEU A 97 -8.15 13.86 26.99
CA LEU A 97 -7.12 14.66 27.67
C LEU A 97 -6.85 15.90 26.82
N ILE A 98 -7.46 17.03 27.19
CA ILE A 98 -7.04 18.34 26.70
C ILE A 98 -5.71 18.63 27.41
N ARG A 99 -4.58 18.29 26.78
CA ARG A 99 -3.26 18.76 27.22
C ARG A 99 -2.91 20.00 26.41
N SER A 100 -3.13 21.17 27.02
CA SER A 100 -2.73 22.46 26.45
C SER A 100 -1.21 22.59 26.51
N HIS A 101 -0.51 22.21 25.44
CA HIS A 101 0.94 22.43 25.30
C HIS A 101 1.26 23.84 24.80
N LYS A 102 0.77 24.88 25.50
CA LYS A 102 1.32 26.23 25.31
C LYS A 102 2.56 26.37 26.19
N GLY A 103 3.74 26.11 25.62
CA GLY A 103 5.01 26.57 26.21
C GLY A 103 6.15 25.56 26.31
N GLU A 104 5.99 24.30 25.92
CA GLU A 104 7.09 23.32 25.97
C GLU A 104 7.78 23.24 24.60
N HIS A 105 8.77 24.11 24.38
CA HIS A 105 9.75 23.90 23.31
C HIS A 105 10.81 22.90 23.80
N PRO A 106 11.16 21.86 23.02
CA PRO A 106 12.04 20.78 23.48
C PRO A 106 13.54 21.14 23.53
N PHE A 107 13.89 22.42 23.37
CA PHE A 107 15.28 22.91 23.37
C PHE A 107 15.43 24.23 24.15
N SER A 108 14.63 24.42 25.22
CA SER A 108 14.84 25.50 26.20
C SER A 108 15.56 24.97 27.43
#